data_AF-A0AAV3EKF7-F1
#
_entry.id   AF-A0AAV3EKF7-F1
#
_cell.length_a   1.000
_cell.length_b   1.000
_cell.length_c   1.000
_cell.angle_alpha   90.00
_cell.angle_beta   90.00
_cell.angle_gamma   90.00
#
_symmetry.space_group_name_H-M   'P 1'
#
loop_
_entity.id
_entity.type
_entity.pdbx_description
1 polymer ?
#
loop_
_entity_poly.entity_id
_entity_poly.type
_entity_poly.pdbx_seq_one_letter_code
_entity_poly.pdbx_strand_id
1 'polypeptide(L)'
;MMYDIYTAVIQTGFNKDRKILNLNDEVILLKEPENNYDAEAIICVVPAFGKIGYVINNFKALPKGCFSSGRIYDIFKIGIFAEVKFIINDISILKLNLDSRNILNDIYKTSSPSNLI
;
A
#
# COMPACT_ATOMS: atom_id res chain seq x y z
N MET A 1 11.07 16.11 -14.60
CA MET A 1 9.84 15.29 -14.69
C MET A 1 9.92 14.22 -13.63
N MET A 2 9.01 14.22 -12.67
CA MET A 2 8.86 13.11 -11.73
C MET A 2 7.99 12.07 -12.43
N TYR A 3 8.50 10.86 -12.61
CA TYR A 3 7.75 9.79 -13.26
C TYR A 3 6.69 9.25 -12.30
N ASP A 4 5.52 8.93 -12.82
CA ASP A 4 4.48 8.25 -12.06
C ASP A 4 4.97 6.86 -11.64
N ILE A 5 4.82 6.54 -10.36
CA ILE A 5 5.18 5.24 -9.80
C ILE A 5 3.90 4.45 -9.57
N TYR A 6 3.80 3.31 -10.25
CA TYR A 6 2.71 2.37 -10.11
C TYR A 6 3.16 1.15 -9.34
N THR A 7 2.31 0.63 -8.47
CA THR A 7 2.50 -0.67 -7.81
C THR A 7 1.23 -1.50 -7.93
N ALA A 8 1.28 -2.75 -7.49
CA ALA A 8 0.13 -3.64 -7.53
C ALA A 8 -0.08 -4.32 -6.18
N VAL A 9 -1.33 -4.41 -5.76
CA VAL A 9 -1.77 -5.06 -4.53
C VAL A 9 -2.57 -6.30 -4.90
N ILE A 10 -2.22 -7.44 -4.31
CA ILE A 10 -3.10 -8.62 -4.28
C ILE A 10 -4.03 -8.51 -3.08
N GLN A 11 -5.34 -8.51 -3.33
CA GLN A 11 -6.35 -8.42 -2.29
C GLN A 11 -6.49 -9.79 -1.59
N THR A 12 -6.34 -9.81 -0.26
CA THR A 12 -6.38 -11.03 0.53
C THR A 12 -7.50 -10.95 1.57
N GLY A 13 -8.36 -11.97 1.63
CA GLY A 13 -9.21 -12.21 2.81
C GLY A 13 -10.66 -11.73 2.76
N PHE A 14 -11.28 -11.55 1.59
CA PHE A 14 -12.70 -11.17 1.54
C PHE A 14 -13.50 -11.89 0.46
N ASN A 15 -14.81 -12.06 0.73
CA ASN A 15 -15.76 -12.71 -0.16
C ASN A 15 -15.67 -12.12 -1.57
N LYS A 16 -15.45 -12.97 -2.57
CA LYS A 16 -15.33 -12.61 -4.00
C LYS A 16 -16.53 -11.78 -4.51
N ASP A 17 -17.64 -11.82 -3.79
CA ASP A 17 -18.90 -11.16 -4.13
C ASP A 17 -18.97 -9.69 -3.66
N ARG A 18 -17.99 -9.18 -2.90
CA ARG A 18 -17.94 -7.77 -2.47
C ARG A 18 -16.68 -7.08 -2.98
N LYS A 19 -16.87 -6.15 -3.93
CA LYS A 19 -15.83 -5.19 -4.32
C LYS A 19 -15.61 -4.20 -3.18
N ILE A 20 -14.41 -4.20 -2.60
CA ILE A 20 -14.01 -3.25 -1.55
C ILE A 20 -13.48 -1.96 -2.16
N LEU A 21 -12.79 -2.07 -3.29
CA LEU A 21 -12.17 -0.95 -3.99
C LEU A 21 -12.93 -0.62 -5.28
N ASN A 22 -13.04 0.67 -5.55
CA ASN A 22 -13.45 1.26 -6.82
C ASN A 22 -12.29 2.04 -7.44
N LEU A 23 -12.43 2.41 -8.72
CA LEU A 23 -11.48 3.29 -9.37
C LEU A 23 -11.45 4.65 -8.67
N ASN A 24 -10.25 5.20 -8.54
CA ASN A 24 -9.93 6.46 -7.87
C ASN A 24 -10.13 6.47 -6.36
N ASP A 25 -10.44 5.32 -5.74
CA ASP A 25 -10.39 5.22 -4.27
C ASP A 25 -8.97 5.48 -3.78
N GLU A 26 -8.86 6.20 -2.66
CA GLU A 26 -7.60 6.42 -1.96
C GLU A 26 -7.41 5.32 -0.91
N VAL A 27 -6.21 4.75 -0.89
CA VAL A 27 -5.79 3.71 0.07
C VAL A 27 -4.48 4.12 0.73
N ILE A 28 -4.19 3.47 1.86
CA ILE A 28 -2.94 3.66 2.58
C ILE A 28 -2.07 2.42 2.42
N LEU A 29 -0.84 2.61 1.97
CA LEU A 29 0.19 1.58 2.00
C LEU A 29 1.05 1.75 3.25
N LEU A 30 1.11 0.74 4.12
CA LEU A 30 1.90 0.77 5.36
C LEU A 30 2.95 -0.34 5.35
N LYS A 31 4.15 -0.07 5.86
CA LYS A 31 5.16 -1.11 6.06
C LYS A 31 4.74 -2.07 7.18
N GLU A 32 5.03 -3.36 7.01
CA GLU A 32 4.84 -4.41 8.02
C GLU A 32 6.21 -5.10 8.26
N PRO A 33 7.18 -4.43 8.91
CA PRO A 33 8.54 -4.97 9.06
C PRO A 33 8.61 -6.24 9.92
N GLU A 34 7.61 -6.44 10.80
CA GLU A 34 7.47 -7.64 11.64
C GLU A 34 6.85 -8.83 10.88
N ASN A 35 6.67 -8.74 9.56
CA ASN A 35 6.15 -9.84 8.76
C ASN A 35 7.15 -11.00 8.71
N ASN A 36 6.70 -12.19 9.10
CA ASN A 36 7.54 -13.39 9.21
C ASN A 36 8.06 -13.96 7.87
N TYR A 37 7.53 -13.49 6.74
CA TYR A 37 7.84 -14.03 5.40
C TYR A 37 8.64 -13.05 4.53
N ASP A 38 8.38 -11.75 4.66
CA ASP A 38 8.96 -10.70 3.83
C ASP A 38 9.20 -9.44 4.68
N ALA A 39 10.46 -9.14 5.00
CA ALA A 39 10.82 -7.94 5.75
C ALA A 39 10.48 -6.63 5.00
N GLU A 40 10.29 -6.71 3.69
CA GLU A 40 9.86 -5.60 2.83
C GLU A 40 8.34 -5.61 2.57
N ALA A 41 7.57 -6.34 3.40
CA ALA A 41 6.12 -6.39 3.28
C ALA A 41 5.50 -5.00 3.43
N ILE A 42 4.58 -4.67 2.52
CA ILE A 42 3.76 -3.46 2.55
C ILE A 42 2.30 -3.89 2.46
N ILE A 43 1.51 -3.57 3.48
CA ILE A 43 0.08 -3.84 3.53
C ILE A 43 -0.71 -2.71 2.87
N CYS A 44 -1.83 -3.06 2.25
CA CYS A 44 -2.82 -2.10 1.76
C CYS A 44 -3.96 -2.01 2.77
N VAL A 45 -4.25 -0.80 3.24
CA VAL A 45 -5.24 -0.50 4.28
C VAL A 45 -6.27 0.47 3.73
N VAL A 46 -7.54 0.17 3.96
CA VAL A 46 -8.65 1.11 3.80
C VAL A 46 -9.15 1.44 5.21
N PRO A 47 -9.19 2.72 5.65
CA PRO A 47 -9.51 3.06 7.05
C PRO A 47 -10.80 2.43 7.59
N ALA A 48 -11.83 2.28 6.76
CA ALA A 48 -13.10 1.66 7.16
C ALA A 48 -13.08 0.12 7.23
N PHE A 49 -12.14 -0.55 6.55
CA PHE A 49 -12.09 -2.00 6.40
C PHE A 49 -10.84 -2.66 6.98
N GLY A 50 -9.82 -1.87 7.35
CA GLY A 50 -8.53 -2.37 7.80
C GLY A 50 -7.68 -2.90 6.64
N LYS A 51 -6.87 -3.93 6.91
CA LYS A 51 -5.99 -4.58 5.92
C LYS A 51 -6.83 -5.32 4.87
N ILE A 52 -6.61 -4.99 3.61
CA ILE A 52 -7.31 -5.62 2.47
C ILE A 52 -6.39 -6.41 1.54
N GLY A 53 -5.07 -6.34 1.73
CA GLY A 53 -4.12 -7.00 0.85
C GLY A 53 -2.68 -6.62 1.09
N TYR A 54 -1.81 -7.10 0.21
CA TYR A 54 -0.37 -6.84 0.22
C TYR A 54 0.11 -6.34 -1.13
N VAL A 55 1.08 -5.43 -1.12
CA VAL A 55 1.83 -5.09 -2.33
C VAL A 55 2.60 -6.32 -2.81
N ILE A 56 2.53 -6.59 -4.11
CA ILE A 56 3.14 -7.78 -4.71
C ILE A 56 4.66 -7.67 -4.68
N ASN A 57 5.35 -8.62 -4.05
CA ASN A 57 6.82 -8.73 -4.09
C ASN A 57 7.37 -9.84 -5.01
N ASN A 58 6.51 -10.46 -5.84
CA ASN A 58 6.92 -11.52 -6.76
C ASN A 58 6.79 -11.07 -8.22
N PHE A 59 7.93 -11.01 -8.93
CA PHE A 59 7.99 -10.61 -10.34
C PHE A 59 7.06 -11.42 -11.27
N LYS A 60 6.77 -12.68 -10.95
CA LYS A 60 5.88 -13.53 -11.78
C LYS A 60 4.41 -13.09 -11.72
N ALA A 61 3.98 -12.51 -10.59
CA ALA A 61 2.60 -12.06 -10.39
C ALA A 61 2.45 -10.53 -10.60
N LEU A 62 3.56 -9.81 -10.71
CA LEU A 62 3.57 -8.36 -10.84
C LEU A 62 3.17 -7.93 -12.27
N PRO A 63 2.14 -7.08 -12.43
CA PRO A 63 1.82 -6.51 -13.74
C PRO A 63 2.99 -5.74 -14.35
N LYS A 64 3.15 -5.83 -15.68
CA LYS A 64 4.18 -5.06 -16.39
C LYS A 64 3.98 -3.56 -16.17
N GLY A 65 5.07 -2.85 -15.88
CA GLY A 65 5.05 -1.41 -15.60
C GLY A 65 4.82 -1.06 -14.12
N CYS A 66 4.55 -2.05 -13.26
CA CYS A 66 4.48 -1.85 -11.82
C CYS A 66 5.81 -2.15 -11.12
N PHE A 67 6.02 -1.50 -9.98
CA PHE A 67 7.12 -1.75 -9.05
C PHE A 67 6.66 -2.66 -7.91
N SER A 68 7.51 -3.61 -7.52
CA SER A 68 7.26 -4.50 -6.37
C SER A 68 7.41 -3.78 -5.03
N SER A 69 7.01 -4.39 -3.93
CA SER A 69 7.19 -3.81 -2.59
C SER A 69 8.65 -3.47 -2.31
N GLY A 70 9.60 -4.39 -2.57
CA GLY A 70 11.03 -4.14 -2.39
C GLY A 70 11.59 -3.01 -3.27
N ARG A 71 10.94 -2.67 -4.39
CA ARG A 71 11.35 -1.54 -5.23
C ARG A 71 10.81 -0.19 -4.75
N ILE A 72 9.70 -0.19 -4.03
CA ILE A 72 9.08 1.03 -3.51
C ILE A 72 9.34 1.25 -2.02
N TYR A 73 9.97 0.28 -1.33
CA TYR A 73 10.11 0.28 0.12
C TYR A 73 10.82 1.52 0.64
N ASP A 74 11.89 1.97 -0.01
CA ASP A 74 12.69 3.13 0.42
C ASP A 74 12.11 4.50 -0.01
N ILE A 75 10.99 4.51 -0.73
CA ILE A 75 10.35 5.77 -1.18
C ILE A 75 9.70 6.53 -0.01
N PHE A 76 9.28 5.82 1.02
CA PHE A 76 8.59 6.37 2.19
C PHE A 76 9.03 5.64 3.48
N LYS A 77 8.85 6.28 4.63
CA LYS A 77 9.35 5.75 5.91
C LYS A 77 8.35 4.83 6.63
N ILE A 78 7.13 5.29 6.88
CA ILE A 78 6.09 4.50 7.58
C ILE A 78 5.02 4.02 6.59
N GLY A 79 4.49 4.94 5.81
CA GLY A 79 3.47 4.66 4.81
C GLY A 79 3.34 5.77 3.79
N ILE A 80 2.48 5.54 2.80
CA ILE A 80 2.19 6.47 1.71
C ILE A 80 0.73 6.31 1.25
N PHE A 81 0.12 7.38 0.79
CA PHE A 81 -1.18 7.30 0.12
C PHE A 81 -1.02 6.87 -1.34
N ALA A 82 -1.99 6.10 -1.83
CA ALA A 82 -2.01 5.66 -3.22
C ALA A 82 -3.45 5.66 -3.74
N GLU A 83 -3.59 5.86 -5.05
CA GLU A 83 -4.89 5.93 -5.71
C GLU A 83 -5.09 4.72 -6.62
N VAL A 84 -6.25 4.07 -6.56
CA VAL A 84 -6.60 2.95 -7.42
C VAL A 84 -6.80 3.41 -8.86
N LYS A 85 -5.98 2.92 -9.79
CA LYS A 85 -6.09 3.27 -11.21
C LYS A 85 -6.65 2.14 -12.08
N PHE A 86 -6.42 0.89 -11.69
CA PHE A 86 -6.98 -0.27 -12.38
C PHE A 86 -7.31 -1.39 -11.39
N ILE A 87 -8.31 -2.20 -11.72
CA ILE A 87 -8.68 -3.40 -10.98
C ILE A 87 -8.84 -4.54 -11.98
N ILE A 88 -8.08 -5.62 -11.79
CA ILE A 88 -8.08 -6.80 -12.65
C ILE A 88 -8.16 -8.02 -11.73
N ASN A 89 -9.30 -8.71 -11.73
CA ASN A 89 -9.60 -9.79 -10.80
C ASN A 89 -9.42 -9.33 -9.33
N ASP A 90 -8.49 -9.94 -8.61
CA ASP A 90 -8.09 -9.67 -7.23
C ASP A 90 -6.87 -8.72 -7.12
N ILE A 91 -6.40 -8.19 -8.25
CA ILE A 91 -5.25 -7.29 -8.30
C ILE A 91 -5.71 -5.85 -8.52
N SER A 92 -5.27 -4.94 -7.66
CA SER A 92 -5.43 -3.49 -7.84
C SER A 92 -4.10 -2.86 -8.20
N ILE A 93 -4.07 -2.10 -9.30
CA ILE A 93 -2.92 -1.28 -9.69
C ILE A 93 -3.12 0.12 -9.12
N LEU A 94 -2.14 0.57 -8.35
CA LEU A 94 -2.19 1.81 -7.60
C LEU A 94 -1.13 2.79 -8.11
N LYS A 95 -1.47 4.07 -8.20
CA LYS A 95 -0.51 5.15 -8.40
C LYS A 95 -0.12 5.72 -7.04
N LEU A 96 1.19 5.79 -6.74
CA LEU A 96 1.66 6.39 -5.49
C LEU A 96 1.49 7.92 -5.50
N ASN A 97 0.99 8.47 -4.40
CA ASN A 97 1.00 9.92 -4.17
C ASN A 97 2.33 10.31 -3.51
N LEU A 98 3.34 10.63 -4.32
CA LEU A 98 4.70 10.92 -3.84
C LEU A 98 4.80 12.19 -2.96
N ASP A 99 3.84 13.10 -3.08
CA ASP A 99 3.78 14.29 -2.22
C ASP A 99 3.34 13.92 -0.79
N SER A 100 2.68 12.77 -0.63
CA SER A 100 2.19 12.28 0.67
C SER A 100 3.22 11.50 1.51
N ARG A 101 4.43 11.25 0.99
CA ARG A 101 5.43 10.33 1.58
C ARG A 101 5.88 10.65 3.01
N ASN A 102 5.64 11.89 3.47
CA ASN A 102 5.97 12.34 4.81
C ASN A 102 4.77 12.53 5.73
N ILE A 103 3.53 12.56 5.19
CA ILE A 103 2.31 12.89 5.96
C ILE A 103 2.14 11.92 7.13
N LEU A 104 2.22 10.61 6.87
CA LEU A 104 2.04 9.61 7.92
C LEU A 104 3.18 9.66 8.95
N ASN A 105 4.39 10.02 8.54
CA ASN A 105 5.50 10.17 9.49
C ASN A 105 5.20 11.24 10.53
N ASP A 106 4.58 12.34 10.10
CA ASP A 106 4.27 13.46 11.00
C ASP A 106 3.07 13.12 11.90
N ILE A 107 2.08 12.38 11.39
CA ILE A 107 0.96 11.86 12.20
C ILE A 107 1.48 10.90 13.28
N TYR A 108 2.33 9.93 12.94
CA TYR A 108 2.85 8.97 13.91
C TYR A 108 3.87 9.58 14.89
N LYS A 109 4.65 10.60 14.48
CA LYS A 109 5.51 11.37 15.40
C LYS A 109 4.72 12.19 16.41
N THR A 110 3.60 12.80 16.00
CA THR A 110 2.73 13.57 16.90
C THR A 110 1.91 12.66 17.83
N SER A 111 1.84 11.36 17.53
CA SER A 111 1.15 10.34 18.32
C SER A 111 1.99 9.68 19.42
N SER A 112 3.28 10.03 19.61
CA SER A 112 4.10 9.55 20.75
C SER A 112 5.22 10.53 21.13
N PRO A 113 5.39 10.82 22.44
CA PRO A 113 5.98 9.81 23.34
C PRO A 113 5.45 9.77 24.80
N SER A 114 4.14 9.89 25.07
CA SER A 114 3.64 9.80 26.47
C SER A 114 2.17 9.45 26.71
N ASN A 115 1.34 9.11 25.72
CA ASN A 115 -0.11 8.93 25.94
C ASN A 115 -0.58 7.47 26.01
N LEU A 116 0.24 6.55 26.53
CA LEU A 116 -0.14 5.14 26.73
C LEU A 116 0.47 4.51 27.99
N ILE A 117 0.70 5.31 29.05
CA ILE A 117 0.88 4.81 30.42
C ILE A 117 -0.02 5.62 31.35
#